data_AF-A0A2G2G303-F1
#
_entry.id   AF-A0A2G2G303-F1
#
_cell.length_a   1.000
_cell.length_b   1.000
_cell.length_c   1.000
_cell.angle_alpha   90.00
_cell.angle_beta   90.00
_cell.angle_gamma   90.00
#
_symmetry.space_group_name_H-M   'P 1'
#
loop_
_entity.id
_entity.type
_entity.pdbx_description
1 polymer ?
#
loop_
_entity_poly.entity_id
_entity_poly.type
_entity_poly.pdbx_seq_one_letter_code
_entity_poly.pdbx_strand_id
1 'polypeptide(L)'
;MKHELKIDKEYFEAVKSGDKTFEIRFNDRGYQKGDLVILNENLSIRSIEADISYVCGFAQKENWVVFGIKNLKPNNCELTGKISDVYLPK
;
A
#
# COMPACT_ATOMS: atom_id res chain seq x y z
N MET A 1 -5.24 -8.08 -11.44
CA MET A 1 -6.28 -7.36 -10.66
C MET A 1 -5.64 -6.16 -9.96
N LYS A 2 -6.42 -5.15 -9.54
CA LYS A 2 -5.93 -4.03 -8.73
C LYS A 2 -6.64 -4.03 -7.37
N HIS A 3 -5.87 -3.95 -6.29
CA HIS A 3 -6.37 -3.98 -4.91
C HIS A 3 -6.02 -2.69 -4.18
N GLU A 4 -7.01 -1.98 -3.65
CA GLU A 4 -6.77 -0.80 -2.81
C GLU A 4 -6.93 -1.18 -1.34
N LEU A 5 -5.86 -0.96 -0.56
CA LEU A 5 -5.74 -1.35 0.83
C LEU A 5 -5.29 -0.18 1.69
N LYS A 6 -5.78 -0.15 2.93
CA LYS A 6 -5.29 0.78 3.96
C LYS A 6 -4.05 0.21 4.64
N ILE A 7 -3.15 1.10 5.05
CA ILE A 7 -1.96 0.80 5.83
C ILE A 7 -1.72 1.92 6.86
N ASP A 8 -1.28 1.56 8.06
CA ASP A 8 -0.93 2.54 9.09
C ASP A 8 0.41 3.20 8.79
N LYS A 9 0.58 4.43 9.30
CA LYS A 9 1.75 5.28 9.05
C LYS A 9 3.09 4.56 9.27
N GLU A 10 3.25 3.84 10.38
CA GLU A 10 4.50 3.14 10.70
C GLU A 10 4.89 2.13 9.61
N TYR A 11 3.95 1.30 9.18
CA TYR A 11 4.19 0.31 8.13
C TYR A 11 4.29 0.96 6.74
N PHE A 12 3.57 2.06 6.50
CA PHE A 12 3.68 2.82 5.26
C PHE A 12 5.10 3.36 5.08
N GLU A 13 5.70 3.97 6.11
CA GLU A 13 7.07 4.46 6.03
C GLU A 13 8.08 3.32 5.86
N ALA A 14 7.89 2.18 6.52
CA ALA A 14 8.74 1.00 6.34
C ALA A 14 8.63 0.39 4.93
N VAL A 15 7.45 0.42 4.30
CA VAL A 15 7.30 0.03 2.88
C VAL A 15 7.98 1.07 2.00
N LYS A 16 7.77 2.36 2.27
CA LYS A 16 8.35 3.46 1.49
C LYS A 16 9.88 3.45 1.49
N SER A 17 10.51 3.13 2.63
CA SER A 17 11.96 3.02 2.76
C SER A 17 12.52 1.76 2.09
N GLY A 18 11.68 0.76 1.85
CA GLY A 18 12.07 -0.54 1.32
C GLY A 18 12.46 -1.56 2.40
N ASP A 19 12.39 -1.20 3.69
CA ASP A 19 12.69 -2.11 4.81
C ASP A 19 11.62 -3.22 4.93
N LYS A 20 10.37 -2.90 4.57
CA LYS A 20 9.24 -3.82 4.54
C LYS A 20 8.82 -4.13 3.11
N THR A 21 9.14 -5.33 2.66
CA THR A 21 8.90 -5.80 1.28
C THR A 21 7.77 -6.84 1.16
N PHE A 22 6.90 -6.92 2.17
CA PHE A 22 5.79 -7.87 2.21
C PHE A 22 4.58 -7.30 2.97
N GLU A 23 3.41 -7.86 2.73
CA GLU A 23 2.17 -7.62 3.48
C GLU A 23 1.61 -8.93 4.03
N ILE A 24 0.94 -8.86 5.19
CA ILE A 24 0.20 -9.98 5.79
C ILE A 24 -1.28 -9.62 5.79
N ARG A 25 -2.11 -10.40 5.12
CA ARG A 25 -3.53 -10.07 4.89
C ARG A 25 -4.42 -11.30 4.95
N PHE A 26 -5.66 -11.10 5.38
CA PHE A 26 -6.74 -12.07 5.12
C PHE A 26 -7.02 -12.10 3.61
N ASN A 27 -7.15 -13.29 3.03
CA ASN A 27 -7.25 -13.48 1.59
C ASN A 27 -8.70 -13.48 1.08
N ASP A 28 -9.46 -12.43 1.41
CA ASP A 28 -10.84 -12.21 0.94
C ASP A 28 -10.93 -11.74 -0.52
N ARG A 29 -9.81 -11.33 -1.11
CA ARG A 29 -9.73 -10.81 -2.48
C ARG A 29 -9.07 -11.76 -3.48
N GLY A 30 -8.60 -12.92 -3.01
CA GLY A 30 -7.86 -13.87 -3.82
C GLY A 30 -6.60 -13.26 -4.43
N TYR A 31 -5.72 -12.67 -3.61
CA TYR A 31 -4.48 -12.04 -4.08
C TYR A 31 -3.62 -13.02 -4.89
N GLN A 32 -3.12 -12.57 -6.04
CA GLN A 32 -2.26 -13.38 -6.92
C GLN A 32 -0.96 -12.66 -7.27
N LYS A 33 0.06 -13.45 -7.63
CA LYS A 33 1.27 -12.92 -8.29
C LYS A 33 0.88 -12.19 -9.57
N GLY A 34 1.42 -10.99 -9.79
CA GLY A 34 1.11 -10.15 -10.94
C GLY A 34 -0.06 -9.18 -10.73
N ASP A 35 -0.74 -9.25 -9.59
CA ASP A 35 -1.69 -8.21 -9.20
C ASP A 35 -0.97 -6.91 -8.79
N LEU A 36 -1.70 -5.80 -8.90
CA LEU A 36 -1.30 -4.50 -8.38
C LEU A 36 -1.95 -4.28 -7.01
N VAL A 37 -1.18 -3.74 -6.07
CA VAL A 37 -1.68 -3.26 -4.79
C VAL A 37 -1.38 -1.77 -4.63
N ILE A 38 -2.39 -1.00 -4.21
CA ILE A 38 -2.21 0.39 -3.77
C ILE A 38 -2.39 0.41 -2.26
N LEU A 39 -1.30 0.75 -1.57
CA LEU A 39 -1.27 0.94 -0.13
C LEU A 39 -1.52 2.42 0.17
N ASN A 40 -2.72 2.73 0.64
CA ASN A 40 -3.14 4.08 1.04
C ASN A 40 -2.84 4.28 2.53
N GLU A 41 -2.05 5.31 2.85
CA GLU A 41 -1.79 5.65 4.24
C GLU A 41 -3.08 6.14 4.92
N ASN A 42 -3.37 5.61 6.10
CA ASN A 42 -4.50 6.05 6.89
C ASN A 42 -4.43 7.56 7.22
N LEU A 43 -5.56 8.25 7.05
CA LEU A 43 -5.74 9.68 7.35
C LEU A 43 -4.82 10.62 6.56
N SER A 44 -4.34 10.17 5.39
CA SER A 44 -3.40 10.87 4.54
C SER A 44 -3.77 10.70 3.06
N ILE A 45 -3.24 11.56 2.19
CA ILE A 45 -3.38 11.45 0.73
C ILE A 45 -2.24 10.64 0.09
N ARG A 46 -1.29 10.17 0.90
CA ARG A 46 -0.12 9.43 0.43
C ARG A 46 -0.51 7.99 0.09
N SER A 47 0.01 7.50 -1.03
CA SER A 47 -0.15 6.10 -1.42
C SER A 47 1.12 5.55 -2.06
N ILE A 48 1.28 4.23 -2.03
CA ILE A 48 2.34 3.52 -2.75
C ILE A 48 1.67 2.44 -3.60
N GLU A 49 1.90 2.47 -4.90
CA GLU A 49 1.56 1.36 -5.79
C GLU A 49 2.73 0.36 -5.81
N ALA A 50 2.42 -0.93 -5.80
CA ALA A 50 3.40 -2.00 -5.91
C ALA A 50 2.85 -3.23 -6.66
N ASP A 51 3.75 -4.02 -7.23
CA ASP A 51 3.41 -5.31 -7.82
C ASP A 51 3.48 -6.41 -6.75
N ILE A 52 2.46 -7.27 -6.70
CA ILE A 52 2.52 -8.50 -5.92
C ILE A 52 3.46 -9.49 -6.62
N SER A 53 4.58 -9.79 -5.97
CA SER A 53 5.67 -10.61 -6.53
C SER A 53 5.52 -12.10 -6.22
N TYR A 54 4.92 -12.43 -5.09
CA TYR A 54 4.70 -13.78 -4.59
C TYR A 54 3.58 -13.80 -3.55
N VAL A 55 2.85 -14.91 -3.40
CA VAL A 55 1.80 -15.10 -2.39
C VAL A 55 2.03 -16.45 -1.71
N CYS A 56 1.97 -16.48 -0.37
CA CYS A 56 2.26 -17.65 0.45
C CYS A 56 1.28 -17.78 1.61
N GLY A 57 0.68 -18.96 1.79
CA GLY A 57 -0.12 -19.30 2.96
C GLY A 57 0.62 -20.14 4.03
N PHE A 58 1.91 -20.44 3.82
CA PHE A 58 2.66 -21.31 4.73
C PHE A 58 2.76 -20.72 6.13
N ALA A 59 2.45 -21.53 7.15
CA ALA A 59 2.48 -21.17 8.57
C ALA A 59 1.65 -19.91 8.92
N GLN A 60 0.67 -19.54 8.09
CA GLN A 60 -0.30 -18.49 8.39
C GLN A 60 -1.56 -19.08 9.06
N LYS A 61 -2.32 -18.21 9.72
CA LYS A 61 -3.68 -18.57 10.18
C LYS A 61 -4.56 -18.93 8.97
N GLU A 62 -5.64 -19.66 9.22
CA GLU A 62 -6.59 -20.05 8.18
C GLU A 62 -7.03 -18.83 7.34
N ASN A 63 -6.92 -18.96 6.01
CA ASN A 63 -7.23 -17.92 5.03
C ASN A 63 -6.40 -16.62 5.13
N TRP A 64 -5.30 -16.60 5.89
CA TRP A 64 -4.32 -15.52 5.85
C TRP A 64 -3.18 -15.85 4.89
N VAL A 65 -2.63 -14.82 4.26
CA VAL A 65 -1.48 -14.92 3.35
C VAL A 65 -0.45 -13.86 3.67
N VAL A 66 0.80 -14.19 3.37
CA VAL A 66 1.87 -13.21 3.18
C VAL A 66 2.07 -13.04 1.69
N PHE A 67 2.11 -11.80 1.21
CA PHE A 67 2.51 -11.54 -0.16
C PHE A 67 3.70 -10.58 -0.23
N GLY A 68 4.63 -10.88 -1.12
CA GLY A 68 5.77 -10.01 -1.41
C GLY A 68 5.35 -8.86 -2.32
N ILE A 69 5.96 -7.70 -2.14
CA ILE A 69 5.76 -6.52 -2.99
C ILE A 69 7.08 -6.08 -3.62
N LYS A 70 7.02 -5.54 -4.84
CA LYS A 70 8.17 -4.97 -5.56
C LYS A 70 7.74 -3.81 -6.43
N ASN A 71 8.72 -3.16 -7.08
CA ASN A 71 8.47 -2.07 -8.04
C ASN A 71 7.64 -0.94 -7.42
N LEU A 72 8.02 -0.53 -6.21
CA LEU A 72 7.33 0.51 -5.45
C LEU A 72 7.27 1.81 -6.25
N LYS A 73 6.09 2.40 -6.37
CA LYS A 73 5.83 3.71 -6.96
C LYS A 73 5.10 4.57 -5.94
N PRO A 74 5.81 5.36 -5.13
CA PRO A 74 5.18 6.31 -4.22
C PRO A 74 4.46 7.40 -5.02
N ASN A 75 3.18 7.59 -4.74
CA ASN A 75 2.43 8.73 -5.20
C ASN A 75 2.63 9.85 -4.20
N ASN A 76 3.68 10.63 -4.40
CA ASN A 76 3.83 11.89 -3.70
C ASN A 76 2.90 12.91 -4.37
N CYS A 77 1.66 13.03 -3.89
CA CYS A 77 0.98 14.31 -4.03
C CYS A 77 1.68 15.28 -3.08
N GLU A 78 2.80 15.81 -3.52
CA GLU A 78 3.38 16.98 -2.89
C GLU A 78 2.42 18.11 -3.20
N LEU A 79 1.72 18.62 -2.18
CA LEU A 79 1.26 20.00 -2.23
C LEU A 79 2.52 20.89 -2.22
N THR A 80 3.30 20.92 -3.30
CA THR A 80 4.20 22.04 -3.60
C THR A 80 3.36 23.21 -4.10
N GLY A 81 2.34 23.56 -3.33
CA GLY A 81 1.59 24.80 -3.46
C GLY A 81 2.00 25.65 -2.28
N LYS A 82 2.54 26.84 -2.56
CA LYS A 82 2.53 27.92 -1.58
C LYS A 82 1.14 27.96 -0.93
N ILE A 83 1.09 28.30 0.35
CA ILE A 83 -0.15 28.48 1.13
C ILE A 83 -0.90 29.71 0.59
N SER A 84 -1.43 29.63 -0.63
CA SER A 84 -2.27 30.63 -1.29
C SER A 84 -3.48 30.02 -1.98
N ASP A 85 -3.48 28.72 -2.27
CA ASP A 85 -4.50 28.12 -3.15
C ASP A 85 -5.45 27.15 -2.43
N VAL A 86 -5.48 27.16 -1.09
CA VAL A 86 -6.53 26.46 -0.34
C VAL A 86 -7.81 27.29 -0.39
N TYR A 87 -8.68 26.97 -1.34
CA TYR A 87 -10.05 27.46 -1.36
C TYR A 87 -10.80 26.90 -0.14
N LEU A 88 -10.99 27.74 0.88
CA LEU A 88 -11.98 27.49 1.92
C LEU A 88 -13.34 27.95 1.37
N PRO A 89 -14.33 27.05 1.20
CA PRO A 89 -15.66 27.47 0.81
C PRO A 89 -16.26 28.34 1.93
N LYS A 90 -16.87 29.45 1.54
CA LYS A 90 -17.70 30.29 2.41
C LYS A 90 -18.98 29.57 2.80
#